data_AF-A0A937DBA3-F1
#
_entry.id   AF-A0A937DBA3-F1
#
_cell.length_a   1.000
_cell.length_b   1.000
_cell.length_c   1.000
_cell.angle_alpha   90.00
_cell.angle_beta   90.00
_cell.angle_gamma   90.00
#
_symmetry.space_group_name_H-M   'P 1'
#
loop_
_entity.id
_entity.type
_entity.pdbx_description
1 polymer ?
#
loop_
_entity_poly.entity_id
_entity_poly.type
_entity_poly.pdbx_seq_one_letter_code
_entity_poly.pdbx_strand_id
1 'polypeptide(L)'
;MNKTIEWIKRLFDKLKPLCGYFKVWRELSSLAVGLILWIHSAVFLRWIDPTTGMYDAGVFQVYLFAIIGIFVLHGIVRILMKLIWPTSEHYLDHHFQEDFKTISPWQKLKLSTSIFFAFLFAIAFLARTL
;
A
#
# COMPACT_ATOMS: atom_id res chain seq x y z
N MET A 1 18.04 -28.13 -11.61
CA MET A 1 16.98 -27.69 -10.67
C MET A 1 17.49 -26.97 -9.41
N ASN A 2 18.74 -27.16 -8.96
CA ASN A 2 19.27 -26.53 -7.74
C ASN A 2 19.79 -25.08 -7.87
N LYS A 3 20.32 -24.67 -9.03
CA LYS A 3 20.92 -23.33 -9.20
C LYS A 3 19.93 -22.18 -9.03
N THR A 4 18.70 -22.34 -9.51
CA THR A 4 17.64 -21.32 -9.40
C THR A 4 17.20 -21.12 -7.95
N ILE A 5 17.07 -22.19 -7.18
CA ILE A 5 16.69 -22.14 -5.76
C ILE A 5 17.80 -21.47 -4.93
N GLU A 6 19.06 -21.78 -5.24
CA GLU A 6 20.21 -21.18 -4.56
C GLU A 6 20.35 -19.68 -4.87
N TRP A 7 20.06 -19.28 -6.11
CA TRP A 7 20.05 -17.88 -6.53
C TRP A 7 18.94 -17.08 -5.83
N ILE A 8 17.72 -17.63 -5.75
CA ILE A 8 16.59 -17.01 -5.03
C ILE A 8 16.92 -16.85 -3.54
N LYS A 9 17.52 -17.86 -2.91
CA LYS A 9 17.96 -17.77 -1.50
C LYS A 9 18.96 -16.65 -1.27
N ARG A 10 20.00 -16.52 -2.11
CA ARG A 10 20.98 -15.42 -1.99
C ARG A 10 20.34 -14.04 -2.18
N LEU A 11 19.34 -13.95 -3.06
CA LEU A 11 18.60 -12.72 -3.28
C LEU A 11 17.76 -12.35 -2.05
N PHE A 12 17.08 -13.34 -1.45
CA PHE A 12 16.31 -13.19 -0.22
C PHE A 12 17.19 -12.79 0.98
N ASP A 13 18.37 -13.40 1.10
CA ASP A 13 19.33 -13.08 2.16
C ASP A 13 19.90 -11.66 2.04
N LYS A 14 20.12 -11.17 0.80
CA LYS A 14 20.49 -9.77 0.55
C LYS A 14 19.34 -8.79 0.81
N LEU A 15 18.09 -9.21 0.63
CA LEU A 15 16.89 -8.40 0.89
C LEU A 15 16.48 -8.39 2.38
N LYS A 16 16.94 -9.35 3.17
CA LYS A 16 16.65 -9.46 4.60
C LYS A 16 16.97 -8.19 5.43
N PRO A 17 18.11 -7.50 5.25
CA PRO A 17 18.35 -6.22 5.94
C PRO A 17 17.41 -5.10 5.45
N LEU A 18 17.03 -5.09 4.17
CA LEU A 18 16.06 -4.13 3.64
C LEU A 18 14.69 -4.28 4.30
N CYS A 19 14.23 -5.49 4.61
CA CYS A 19 13.01 -5.70 5.39
C CYS A 19 13.06 -5.03 6.78
N GLY A 20 14.25 -4.96 7.41
CA GLY A 20 14.44 -4.24 8.67
C GLY A 20 14.28 -2.72 8.50
N TYR A 21 14.85 -2.15 7.44
CA TYR A 21 14.68 -0.74 7.10
C TYR A 21 13.23 -0.40 6.73
N PHE A 22 12.55 -1.26 5.97
CA PHE A 22 11.11 -1.12 5.65
C PHE A 22 10.23 -1.20 6.90
N LYS A 23 10.66 -1.95 7.93
CA LYS A 23 9.96 -2.01 9.23
C LYS A 23 10.12 -0.71 10.02
N VAL A 24 11.28 -0.06 9.96
CA VAL A 24 11.55 1.23 10.65
C VAL A 24 10.90 2.41 9.91
N TRP A 25 10.86 2.37 8.57
CA TRP A 25 10.28 3.41 7.71
C TRP A 25 8.97 2.96 7.07
N ARG A 26 8.09 2.33 7.85
CA ARG A 26 6.83 1.75 7.36
C ARG A 26 5.97 2.82 6.65
N GLU A 27 6.09 4.09 7.02
CA GLU A 27 5.41 5.24 6.42
C GLU A 27 5.88 5.50 4.98
N LEU A 28 7.20 5.50 4.78
CA LEU A 28 7.78 5.65 3.44
C LEU A 28 7.58 4.40 2.58
N SER A 29 7.29 3.24 3.19
CA SER A 29 7.04 2.02 2.40
C SER A 29 5.84 2.19 1.48
N SER A 30 4.74 2.79 1.95
CA SER A 30 3.57 3.08 1.12
C SER A 30 3.85 4.10 0.01
N LEU A 31 4.59 5.17 0.33
CA LEU A 31 5.02 6.16 -0.68
C LEU A 31 5.94 5.54 -1.73
N ALA A 32 6.92 4.74 -1.32
CA ALA A 32 7.84 4.06 -2.21
C ALA A 32 7.10 3.10 -3.14
N VAL A 33 6.14 2.33 -2.61
CA VAL A 33 5.28 1.45 -3.44
C VAL A 33 4.49 2.27 -4.46
N GLY A 34 3.87 3.38 -4.04
CA GLY A 34 3.15 4.27 -4.95
C GLY A 34 4.05 4.83 -6.07
N LEU A 35 5.26 5.28 -5.72
CA LEU A 35 6.23 5.81 -6.70
C LEU A 35 6.75 4.74 -7.66
N ILE A 36 7.03 3.53 -7.16
CA ILE A 36 7.45 2.40 -8.00
C ILE A 36 6.34 2.02 -8.98
N LEU A 37 5.10 1.92 -8.50
CA LEU A 37 3.94 1.65 -9.35
C LEU A 37 3.74 2.75 -10.38
N TRP A 38 3.97 4.01 -10.02
CA TRP A 38 3.89 5.14 -10.94
C TRP A 38 4.96 5.06 -12.04
N ILE A 39 6.23 4.82 -11.69
CA ILE A 39 7.33 4.68 -12.66
C ILE A 39 7.07 3.53 -13.64
N HIS A 40 6.56 2.40 -13.14
CA HIS A 40 6.30 1.21 -13.95
C HIS A 40 4.89 1.17 -14.56
N SER A 41 4.04 2.16 -14.30
CA SER A 41 2.63 2.18 -14.72
C SER A 41 2.49 2.03 -16.23
N ALA A 42 3.28 2.76 -17.00
CA ALA A 42 3.26 2.71 -18.46
C ALA A 42 3.63 1.32 -19.01
N VAL A 43 4.58 0.62 -18.38
CA VAL A 43 4.97 -0.73 -18.79
C VAL A 43 3.87 -1.72 -18.44
N PHE A 44 3.30 -1.60 -17.24
CA PHE A 44 2.23 -2.47 -16.76
C PHE A 44 0.96 -2.34 -17.61
N LEU A 45 0.56 -1.11 -17.96
CA LEU A 45 -0.61 -0.86 -18.81
C LEU A 45 -0.40 -1.43 -20.22
N ARG A 46 0.77 -1.24 -20.82
CA ARG A 46 1.10 -1.80 -22.15
C ARG A 46 1.14 -3.32 -22.19
N TRP A 47 1.38 -3.98 -21.05
CA TRP A 47 1.32 -5.44 -20.95
C TRP A 47 -0.12 -5.96 -20.96
N ILE A 48 -1.06 -5.21 -20.37
CA ILE A 48 -2.48 -5.59 -20.31
C ILE A 48 -3.17 -5.26 -21.62
N ASP A 49 -2.87 -4.09 -22.17
CA ASP A 49 -3.39 -3.65 -23.45
C ASP A 49 -2.27 -2.95 -24.26
N PRO A 50 -1.75 -3.62 -25.31
CA PRO A 50 -0.68 -3.06 -26.14
C PRO A 50 -1.14 -1.85 -26.97
N THR A 51 -2.46 -1.59 -27.04
CA THR A 51 -3.03 -0.42 -27.72
C THR A 51 -3.25 0.77 -26.80
N THR A 52 -2.98 0.63 -25.49
CA THR A 52 -2.99 1.76 -24.54
C THR A 52 -1.81 2.69 -24.84
N GLY A 53 -1.99 3.52 -25.87
CA GLY A 53 -1.06 4.54 -26.30
C GLY A 53 -1.13 5.79 -25.43
N MET A 54 -0.18 6.70 -25.65
CA MET A 54 0.12 7.94 -24.89
C MET A 54 -1.05 8.91 -24.67
N TYR A 55 -2.22 8.68 -25.27
CA TYR A 55 -3.31 9.65 -25.37
C TYR A 55 -4.69 9.17 -24.92
N ASP A 56 -4.89 7.88 -24.65
CA ASP A 56 -6.18 7.41 -24.14
C ASP A 56 -5.99 6.95 -22.70
N ALA A 57 -6.59 7.69 -21.76
CA ALA A 57 -6.70 7.27 -20.37
C ALA A 57 -7.67 6.09 -20.31
N GLY A 58 -7.18 4.91 -20.69
CA GLY A 58 -7.98 3.69 -20.68
C GLY A 58 -8.59 3.49 -19.29
N VAL A 59 -9.77 2.87 -19.24
CA VAL A 59 -10.51 2.63 -17.98
C VAL A 59 -9.62 2.00 -16.88
N PHE A 60 -8.64 1.18 -17.26
CA PHE A 60 -7.67 0.57 -16.34
C PHE A 60 -6.63 1.56 -15.78
N GLN A 61 -6.26 2.59 -16.53
CA GLN A 61 -5.33 3.63 -16.08
C GLN A 61 -5.92 4.44 -14.92
N VAL A 62 -7.22 4.71 -14.95
CA VAL A 62 -7.95 5.42 -13.88
C VAL A 62 -7.85 4.66 -12.56
N TYR A 63 -8.15 3.35 -12.56
CA TYR A 63 -8.04 2.53 -11.35
C TYR A 63 -6.59 2.36 -10.88
N LEU A 64 -5.64 2.22 -11.80
CA LEU A 64 -4.22 2.12 -11.46
C LEU A 64 -3.73 3.40 -10.77
N PHE A 65 -4.07 4.57 -11.29
CA PHE A 65 -3.69 5.84 -10.66
C PHE A 65 -4.46 6.11 -9.37
N ALA A 66 -5.70 5.65 -9.23
CA ALA A 66 -6.42 5.71 -7.95
C ALA A 66 -5.71 4.88 -6.87
N ILE A 67 -5.23 3.68 -7.22
CA ILE A 67 -4.45 2.82 -6.30
C ILE A 67 -3.13 3.51 -5.93
N ILE A 68 -2.39 4.04 -6.91
CA ILE A 68 -1.16 4.81 -6.67
C ILE A 68 -1.44 5.99 -5.74
N GLY A 69 -2.51 6.74 -6.00
CA GLY A 69 -2.96 7.87 -5.20
C GLY A 69 -3.22 7.49 -3.75
N ILE A 70 -3.87 6.36 -3.49
CA ILE A 70 -4.06 5.85 -2.12
C ILE A 70 -2.74 5.57 -1.43
N PHE A 71 -1.80 4.90 -2.10
CA PHE A 71 -0.51 4.59 -1.49
C PHE A 71 0.25 5.87 -1.11
N VAL A 72 0.22 6.88 -1.99
CA VAL A 72 0.84 8.18 -1.73
C VAL A 72 0.14 8.92 -0.59
N LEU A 73 -1.18 9.07 -0.67
CA LEU A 73 -1.98 9.78 0.35
C LEU A 73 -1.90 9.08 1.71
N HIS A 74 -1.95 7.75 1.74
CA HIS A 74 -1.79 6.98 2.96
C HIS A 74 -0.44 7.26 3.63
N GLY A 75 0.66 7.27 2.87
CA GLY A 75 1.97 7.58 3.42
C GLY A 75 2.08 9.02 3.94
N ILE A 76 1.49 9.99 3.22
CA ILE A 76 1.42 11.39 3.67
C ILE A 76 0.62 11.49 4.99
N VAL A 77 -0.58 10.90 5.04
CA VAL A 77 -1.44 10.93 6.23
C VAL A 77 -0.71 10.30 7.41
N ARG A 78 0.01 9.20 7.20
CA ARG A 78 0.74 8.53 8.28
C ARG A 78 1.91 9.37 8.80
N ILE A 79 2.65 10.06 7.91
CA ILE A 79 3.68 11.04 8.31
C ILE A 79 3.05 12.17 9.12
N LEU A 80 1.92 12.71 8.66
CA LEU A 80 1.20 13.78 9.37
C LEU A 80 0.68 13.33 10.73
N MET A 81 0.12 12.13 10.84
CA MET A 81 -0.32 11.54 12.11
C MET A 81 0.84 11.44 13.10
N LYS A 82 2.02 10.99 12.65
CA LYS A 82 3.22 10.91 13.48
C LYS A 82 3.73 12.28 13.93
N LEU A 83 3.62 13.31 13.08
CA LEU A 83 4.01 14.68 13.40
C LEU A 83 3.04 15.38 14.36
N ILE A 84 1.74 15.27 14.10
CA ILE A 84 0.70 16.01 14.82
C ILE A 84 0.30 15.27 16.11
N TRP A 85 0.18 13.95 16.05
CA TRP A 85 -0.33 13.12 17.15
C TRP A 85 0.47 11.82 17.32
N PRO A 86 1.73 11.89 17.78
CA PRO A 86 2.60 10.73 17.92
C PRO A 86 2.04 9.64 18.86
N THR A 87 1.21 10.03 19.84
CA THR A 87 0.56 9.09 20.77
C THR A 87 -0.37 8.11 20.07
N SER A 88 -1.13 8.57 19.06
CA SER A 88 -2.05 7.71 18.30
C SER A 88 -1.27 6.73 17.44
N GLU A 89 -0.18 7.17 16.81
CA GLU A 89 0.70 6.29 16.06
C GLU A 89 1.34 5.22 16.96
N HIS A 90 1.85 5.64 18.13
CA HIS A 90 2.42 4.71 19.12
C HIS A 90 1.40 3.67 19.58
N TYR A 91 0.15 4.09 19.83
CA TYR A 91 -0.93 3.18 20.18
C TYR A 91 -1.21 2.15 19.09
N LEU A 92 -1.32 2.59 17.83
CA LEU A 92 -1.55 1.73 16.68
C LEU A 92 -0.42 0.69 16.50
N ASP A 93 0.81 1.06 16.83
CA ASP A 93 1.98 0.20 16.68
C ASP A 93 2.18 -0.81 17.82
N HIS A 94 1.86 -0.43 19.06
CA HIS A 94 2.25 -1.22 20.24
C HIS A 94 1.07 -1.86 20.98
N HIS A 95 -0.14 -1.30 20.88
CA HIS A 95 -1.26 -1.67 21.74
C HIS A 95 -2.48 -2.16 20.96
N PHE A 96 -2.74 -1.60 19.77
CA PHE A 96 -3.93 -1.91 18.98
C PHE A 96 -4.12 -3.41 18.72
N GLN A 97 -3.05 -4.16 18.47
CA GLN A 97 -3.15 -5.59 18.20
C GLN A 97 -3.68 -6.39 19.41
N GLU A 98 -3.24 -6.07 20.63
CA GLU A 98 -3.68 -6.77 21.84
C GLU A 98 -5.11 -6.34 22.20
N ASP A 99 -5.43 -5.05 22.12
CA ASP A 99 -6.78 -4.55 22.36
C ASP A 99 -7.79 -5.10 21.32
N PHE A 100 -7.37 -5.25 20.06
CA PHE A 100 -8.22 -5.86 19.04
C PHE A 100 -8.52 -7.34 19.33
N LYS A 101 -7.69 -8.05 20.10
CA LYS A 101 -8.01 -9.42 20.51
C LYS A 101 -9.07 -9.46 21.61
N THR A 102 -9.12 -8.46 22.49
CA THR A 102 -10.02 -8.43 23.65
C THR A 102 -11.45 -7.99 23.31
N ILE A 103 -11.65 -7.24 22.23
CA ILE A 103 -13.00 -6.81 21.80
C ILE A 103 -13.88 -7.99 21.34
N SER A 104 -15.21 -7.80 21.41
CA SER A 104 -16.17 -8.83 21.02
C SER A 104 -16.12 -9.16 19.52
N PRO A 105 -16.46 -10.39 19.09
CA PRO A 105 -16.41 -10.78 17.68
C PRO A 105 -17.20 -9.85 16.74
N TRP A 106 -18.35 -9.35 17.19
CA TRP A 106 -19.18 -8.44 16.41
C TRP A 106 -18.53 -7.07 16.22
N GLN A 107 -17.80 -6.57 17.22
CA GLN A 107 -17.04 -5.32 17.10
C GLN A 107 -15.87 -5.47 16.13
N LYS A 108 -15.19 -6.62 16.15
CA LYS A 108 -14.13 -6.94 15.17
C LYS A 108 -14.67 -6.89 13.74
N LEU A 109 -15.82 -7.54 13.53
CA LEU A 109 -16.46 -7.56 12.21
C LEU A 109 -16.79 -6.14 11.74
N LYS A 110 -17.46 -5.34 12.58
CA LYS A 110 -17.79 -3.94 12.25
C LYS A 110 -16.55 -3.11 11.92
N LEU A 111 -15.51 -3.19 12.73
CA LEU A 111 -14.29 -2.40 12.52
C LEU A 111 -13.59 -2.80 11.21
N SER A 112 -13.38 -4.10 10.99
CA SER A 112 -12.73 -4.61 9.77
C SER A 112 -13.53 -4.25 8.52
N THR A 113 -14.84 -4.45 8.55
CA THR A 113 -15.72 -4.11 7.42
C THR A 113 -15.75 -2.59 7.18
N SER A 114 -15.75 -1.77 8.23
CA SER A 114 -15.70 -0.31 8.11
C SER A 114 -14.39 0.16 7.46
N ILE A 115 -13.24 -0.42 7.86
CA ILE A 115 -11.95 -0.10 7.25
C ILE A 115 -11.95 -0.50 5.77
N PHE A 116 -12.46 -1.68 5.45
CA PHE A 116 -12.55 -2.14 4.06
C PHE A 116 -13.42 -1.21 3.20
N PHE A 117 -14.60 -0.82 3.69
CA PHE A 117 -15.46 0.13 2.99
C PHE A 117 -14.84 1.52 2.86
N ALA A 118 -14.10 2.00 3.87
CA ALA A 118 -13.40 3.28 3.78
C ALA A 118 -12.33 3.26 2.68
N PHE A 119 -11.56 2.16 2.54
CA PHE A 119 -10.61 2.00 1.45
C PHE A 119 -11.29 1.90 0.09
N LEU A 120 -12.36 1.10 -0.03
CA LEU A 120 -13.12 0.99 -1.27
C LEU A 120 -13.69 2.35 -1.70
N PHE A 121 -14.24 3.11 -0.75
CA PHE A 121 -14.75 4.45 -0.98
C PHE A 121 -13.64 5.40 -1.43
N ALA A 122 -12.47 5.36 -0.79
CA ALA A 122 -11.32 6.17 -1.20
C ALA A 122 -10.88 5.85 -2.65
N ILE A 123 -10.84 4.56 -3.03
CA ILE A 123 -10.49 4.15 -4.40
C ILE A 123 -11.51 4.71 -5.38
N ALA A 124 -12.80 4.50 -5.12
CA ALA A 124 -13.88 4.94 -5.99
C ALA A 124 -13.91 6.46 -6.15
N PHE A 125 -13.67 7.19 -5.05
CA PHE A 125 -13.61 8.66 -5.06
C PHE A 125 -12.42 9.15 -5.90
N LEU A 126 -11.22 8.59 -5.71
CA LEU A 126 -10.05 8.96 -6.50
C LEU A 126 -10.22 8.61 -7.98
N ALA A 127 -10.75 7.43 -8.28
CA ALA A 127 -11.06 7.00 -9.65
C ALA A 127 -12.10 7.90 -10.32
N ARG A 128 -12.98 8.56 -9.56
CA ARG A 128 -13.94 9.52 -10.12
C ARG A 128 -13.30 10.88 -10.44
N THR A 129 -12.26 11.25 -9.70
CA THR A 129 -11.57 12.55 -9.84
C THR A 129 -10.45 12.56 -10.88
N LEU A 130 -9.91 11.39 -11.21
CA LEU A 130 -8.83 11.17 -12.19
C LEU A 130 -9.40 10.92 -13.59
#